data_AF-A0A1L5YR39-F1
#
_entry.id   AF-A0A1L5YR39-F1
#
_cell.length_a   1.000
_cell.length_b   1.000
_cell.length_c   1.000
_cell.angle_alpha   90.00
_cell.angle_beta   90.00
_cell.angle_gamma   90.00
#
_symmetry.space_group_name_H-M   'P 1'
#
loop_
_entity.id
_entity.type
_entity.pdbx_description
1 polymer ?
#
loop_
_entity_poly.entity_id
_entity_poly.type
_entity_poly.pdbx_seq_one_letter_code
_entity_poly.pdbx_strand_id
1 'polypeptide(L)'
;MMDISSWFESIHVFLILLNGVFFRLAPLFFFLPFLNNGIISPSIRIPVIFLVASGLITSGKVDIGSSVFEHVYFLMFKEIIVGL
;
A
#
# COMPACT_ATOMS: atom_id res chain seq x y z
N MET A 1 7.55 -21.72 -17.93
CA MET A 1 7.50 -22.08 -16.51
C MET A 1 8.16 -20.94 -15.76
N MET A 2 7.44 -20.25 -14.87
CA MET A 2 7.97 -19.10 -14.14
C MET A 2 8.91 -19.61 -13.04
N ASP A 3 10.17 -19.18 -13.03
CA ASP A 3 11.15 -19.59 -12.03
C ASP A 3 10.75 -19.06 -10.64
N ILE A 4 11.04 -19.83 -9.59
CA ILE A 4 10.72 -19.48 -8.19
C ILE A 4 11.27 -18.09 -7.81
N SER A 5 12.45 -17.73 -8.32
CA SER A 5 13.05 -16.40 -8.13
C SER A 5 12.18 -15.28 -8.71
N SER A 6 11.73 -15.45 -9.95
CA SER A 6 10.87 -14.46 -10.64
C SER A 6 9.50 -14.30 -9.97
N TRP A 7 8.94 -15.39 -9.41
CA TRP A 7 7.70 -15.33 -8.63
C TRP A 7 7.89 -14.60 -7.30
N PHE A 8 8.99 -14.88 -6.61
CA PHE A 8 9.34 -14.21 -5.34
C PHE A 8 9.52 -12.70 -5.52
N GLU A 9 10.25 -12.29 -6.56
CA GLU A 9 10.41 -10.87 -6.91
C GLU A 9 9.06 -10.21 -7.22
N SER A 10 8.19 -10.89 -7.97
CA SER A 10 6.85 -10.39 -8.29
C SER A 10 6.00 -10.13 -7.04
N ILE A 11 6.09 -10.99 -6.02
CA ILE A 11 5.40 -10.78 -4.75
C ILE A 11 5.98 -9.60 -3.97
N HIS A 12 7.30 -9.43 -3.96
CA HIS A 12 7.91 -8.29 -3.26
C HIS A 12 7.52 -6.97 -3.89
N VAL A 13 7.55 -6.90 -5.22
CA VAL A 13 7.07 -5.74 -5.98
C VAL A 13 5.60 -5.46 -5.68
N PHE A 14 4.76 -6.50 -5.66
CA PHE A 14 3.36 -6.38 -5.27
C PHE A 14 3.17 -5.83 -3.85
N LEU A 15 3.92 -6.34 -2.87
CA LEU A 15 3.85 -5.88 -1.48
C LEU A 15 4.33 -4.43 -1.32
N ILE A 16 5.35 -4.00 -2.06
CA ILE A 16 5.81 -2.60 -2.05
C ILE A 16 4.71 -1.67 -2.59
N LEU A 17 4.06 -2.06 -3.69
CA LEU A 17 2.95 -1.31 -4.26
C LEU A 17 1.75 -1.25 -3.33
N LEU A 18 1.42 -2.39 -2.73
CA LEU A 18 0.34 -2.49 -1.76
C LEU A 18 0.58 -1.57 -0.56
N ASN A 19 1.83 -1.50 -0.07
CA ASN A 19 2.20 -0.55 0.99
C ASN A 19 2.06 0.91 0.54
N GLY A 20 2.49 1.26 -0.68
CA GLY A 20 2.34 2.62 -1.20
C GLY A 20 0.88 3.09 -1.21
N VAL A 21 -0.03 2.27 -1.74
CA VAL A 21 -1.47 2.57 -1.74
C VAL A 21 -2.04 2.57 -0.32
N PHE A 22 -1.61 1.65 0.55
CA PHE A 22 -2.00 1.62 1.96
C PHE A 22 -1.68 2.93 2.68
N PHE A 23 -0.47 3.48 2.50
CA PHE A 23 -0.06 4.73 3.14
C PHE A 23 -0.91 5.94 2.72
N ARG A 24 -1.42 5.94 1.48
CA ARG A 24 -2.39 6.94 1.01
C ARG A 24 -3.79 6.76 1.61
N LEU A 25 -4.24 5.51 1.79
CA LEU A 25 -5.58 5.23 2.30
C LEU A 25 -5.69 5.31 3.82
N ALA A 26 -4.63 5.01 4.57
CA ALA A 26 -4.67 4.94 6.02
C ALA A 26 -5.14 6.25 6.69
N PRO A 27 -4.70 7.46 6.28
CA PRO A 27 -5.22 8.71 6.81
C PRO A 27 -6.71 8.90 6.52
N LEU A 28 -7.19 8.56 5.31
CA LEU A 28 -8.61 8.66 4.95
C LEU A 28 -9.49 7.85 5.92
N PHE A 29 -9.07 6.63 6.26
CA PHE A 29 -9.76 5.78 7.23
C PHE A 29 -9.69 6.32 8.67
N PHE A 30 -8.72 7.19 8.97
CA PHE A 30 -8.63 7.86 10.27
C PHE A 30 -9.60 9.05 10.36
N PHE A 31 -9.71 9.85 9.29
CA PHE A 31 -10.50 11.10 9.29
C PHE A 31 -11.97 10.91 8.91
N LEU A 32 -12.30 9.92 8.07
CA LEU A 32 -13.67 9.76 7.61
C LEU A 32 -14.59 9.32 8.77
N PRO A 33 -15.76 9.98 8.94
CA PRO A 33 -16.59 9.79 10.13
C PRO A 33 -17.19 8.39 10.23
N PHE A 34 -17.28 7.64 9.12
CA PHE A 34 -17.82 6.28 9.06
C PHE A 34 -16.75 5.16 9.06
N LEU A 35 -15.45 5.50 9.00
CA LEU A 35 -14.34 4.54 8.98
C LEU A 35 -13.39 4.66 10.18
N ASN A 36 -13.60 5.66 11.03
CA ASN A 36 -12.71 6.00 12.13
C ASN A 36 -12.64 4.92 13.22
N ASN A 37 -11.72 5.12 14.16
CA ASN A 37 -11.47 4.21 15.29
C ASN A 37 -12.70 3.96 16.19
N GLY A 38 -13.68 4.86 16.19
CA GLY A 38 -14.89 4.70 17.01
C GLY A 38 -15.88 3.70 16.41
N ILE A 39 -15.76 3.39 15.11
CA ILE A 39 -16.69 2.53 14.38
C ILE A 39 -16.03 1.19 14.02
N ILE A 40 -14.79 1.22 13.54
CA ILE A 40 -14.08 0.02 13.10
C ILE A 40 -12.87 -0.21 13.99
N SER A 41 -12.80 -1.40 14.60
CA SER A 41 -11.65 -1.78 15.41
C SER A 41 -10.37 -1.87 14.55
N PRO A 42 -9.19 -1.56 15.11
CA PRO A 42 -7.93 -1.63 14.36
C PRO A 42 -7.66 -2.99 13.71
N SER A 43 -8.05 -4.08 14.39
CA SER A 43 -7.90 -5.46 13.91
C SER A 43 -8.69 -5.78 12.64
N ILE A 44 -9.80 -5.06 12.40
CA ILE A 44 -10.61 -5.20 11.18
C ILE A 44 -10.16 -4.16 10.14
N ARG A 45 -9.86 -2.95 10.59
CA ARG A 45 -9.56 -1.82 9.71
C ARG A 45 -8.33 -2.07 8.84
N ILE A 46 -7.23 -2.56 9.42
CA ILE A 46 -5.99 -2.78 8.68
C ILE A 46 -6.22 -3.78 7.52
N PRO A 47 -6.81 -4.97 7.75
CA PRO A 47 -7.21 -5.88 6.66
C PRO A 47 -8.11 -5.24 5.60
N VAL A 48 -9.09 -4.43 6.00
CA VAL A 48 -9.98 -3.74 5.06
C VAL A 48 -9.22 -2.75 4.18
N ILE A 49 -8.30 -1.96 4.75
CA ILE A 49 -7.47 -1.04 3.97
C ILE A 49 -6.61 -1.82 2.97
N PHE A 50 -6.01 -2.94 3.39
CA PHE A 50 -5.24 -3.81 2.48
C PHE A 50 -6.10 -4.39 1.35
N LEU A 51 -7.35 -4.77 1.63
CA LEU A 51 -8.29 -5.28 0.63
C LEU A 51 -8.71 -4.19 -0.38
N VAL A 52 -8.96 -2.98 0.09
CA VAL A 52 -9.25 -1.83 -0.80
C VAL A 52 -8.01 -1.46 -1.60
N ALA A 53 -6.84 -1.42 -0.95
CA ALA A 53 -5.57 -1.12 -1.60
C ALA A 53 -5.28 -2.10 -2.74
N SER A 54 -5.45 -3.41 -2.52
CA SER A 54 -5.20 -4.42 -3.55
C SER A 54 -6.13 -4.29 -4.75
N GLY A 55 -7.41 -3.90 -4.54
CA GLY A 55 -8.35 -3.63 -5.62
C GLY A 55 -8.06 -2.36 -6.41
N LEU A 56 -7.32 -1.41 -5.83
CA LEU A 56 -6.93 -0.15 -6.47
C LEU A 56 -5.57 -0.22 -7.19
N ILE A 57 -4.80 -1.29 -6.98
CA ILE A 57 -3.58 -1.54 -7.75
C ILE A 57 -3.99 -1.84 -9.18
N THR A 58 -3.87 -0.84 -10.05
CA THR A 58 -4.04 -1.03 -11.49
C THR A 58 -2.77 -1.63 -12.09
N SER A 59 -2.91 -2.41 -13.16
CA SER A 59 -1.81 -3.07 -13.88
C SER A 59 -0.92 -2.07 -14.60
N GLY A 60 -0.20 -1.24 -13.84
CA GLY A 60 0.92 -0.45 -14.33
C GLY A 60 2.19 -1.27 -14.17
N LYS A 61 3.06 -1.27 -15.18
CA LYS A 61 4.44 -1.71 -15.00
C LYS A 61 5.11 -0.74 -14.03
N VAL A 62 5.25 -1.13 -12.78
CA VAL A 62 5.99 -0.35 -11.80
C VAL A 62 7.42 -0.81 -11.88
N ASP A 63 8.24 0.00 -12.54
CA ASP A 63 9.67 -0.20 -12.62
C ASP A 63 10.28 0.27 -11.29
N ILE A 64 10.31 -0.64 -10.31
CA ILE A 64 10.94 -0.40 -9.01
C ILE A 64 12.45 -0.59 -9.22
N GLY A 65 13.10 0.44 -9.78
CA GLY A 65 14.56 0.48 -9.86
C GLY A 65 15.20 0.35 -8.48
N SER A 66 16.42 -0.16 -8.40
CA SER A 66 17.15 -0.37 -7.14
C SER A 66 17.30 0.90 -6.28
N SER A 67 17.26 2.09 -6.91
CA SER A 67 17.30 3.39 -6.24
C SER A 67 16.03 3.74 -5.44
N VAL A 68 14.92 3.02 -5.66
CA VAL A 68 13.67 3.22 -4.92
C VAL A 68 13.86 2.83 -3.46
N PHE A 69 14.65 1.78 -3.16
CA PHE A 69 14.91 1.31 -1.79
C PHE A 69 15.55 2.38 -0.90
N GLU A 70 16.45 3.19 -1.45
CA GLU A 70 17.10 4.29 -0.72
C GLU A 70 16.13 5.41 -0.32
N HIS A 71 15.02 5.55 -1.06
CA HIS A 71 14.05 6.64 -0.89
C HIS A 71 12.67 6.15 -0.44
N VAL A 72 12.53 4.89 -0.02
CA VAL A 72 11.23 4.30 0.36
C VAL A 72 10.54 5.11 1.44
N TYR A 73 11.26 5.53 2.49
CA TYR A 73 10.67 6.32 3.57
C TYR A 73 10.13 7.67 3.08
N PHE A 74 10.84 8.32 2.16
CA PHE A 74 10.39 9.58 1.56
C PHE A 74 9.14 9.38 0.69
N LEU A 75 9.11 8.32 -0.10
CA LEU A 75 7.96 7.95 -0.91
C LEU A 75 6.74 7.61 -0.04
N MET A 76 6.92 6.85 1.04
CA MET A 76 5.87 6.56 2.01
C MET A 76 5.32 7.84 2.63
N PHE A 77 6.20 8.75 3.05
CA PHE A 77 5.80 10.04 3.61
C PHE A 77 5.02 10.90 2.62
N LYS A 78 5.45 10.94 1.35
CA LYS A 78 4.70 11.60 0.27
C LYS A 78 3.29 11.02 0.14
N GLU A 79 3.14 9.69 0.16
CA GLU A 79 1.83 9.06 0.03
C GLU A 79 0.91 9.36 1.22
N ILE A 80 1.46 9.45 2.44
CA ILE A 80 0.72 9.90 3.63
C ILE A 80 0.22 11.35 3.43
N ILE A 81 1.07 12.27 2.95
CA ILE A 81 0.67 13.66 2.68
C ILE A 81 -0.45 13.74 1.64
N VAL A 82 -0.39 12.93 0.58
CA VAL A 82 -1.45 12.90 -0.45
C VAL A 82 -2.77 12.36 0.10
N GLY A 83 -2.72 11.46 1.09
CA GLY A 83 -3.89 10.92 1.76
C GLY A 83 -4.52 11.83 2.82
N LEU A 84 -3.80 12.85 3.28
CA LEU A 84 -4.29 13.89 4.19
C LEU A 84 -5.07 14.97 3.44
#